data_AF-A0A1Q6HB76-F1
#
_entry.id   AF-A0A1Q6HB76-F1
#
_cell.length_a   1.000
_cell.length_b   1.000
_cell.length_c   1.000
_cell.angle_alpha   90.00
_cell.angle_beta   90.00
_cell.angle_gamma   90.00
#
_symmetry.space_group_name_H-M   'P 1'
#
loop_
_entity.id
_entity.type
_entity.pdbx_description
1 polymer ?
#
loop_
_entity_poly.entity_id
_entity_poly.type
_entity_poly.pdbx_seq_one_letter_code
_entity_poly.pdbx_strand_id
1 'polypeptide(L)'
;MINKLKLLILFVFCWLLVDAEAQSEYTRRKAYDLARTWEALKSDSSASAQNAFFEAFPETWTDFVRVSDYLNQGGSGGWDCMDCINAFGHLPAVNDTAYCIKLLMLSSGADYDADAPNYFQGVLHSQMESIMYWENELVSDMSAGKRLRIVFYLLSKALPSDQMRFWQFYWSSMYFYEDGGSPNTKYKAESRRMRILLEKEGYADLVETMETAYRYFNGGVMFLSTDRFVFPASVK
;
A
#
# COMPACT_ATOMS: atom_id res chain seq x y z
N MET A 1 15.40 -45.87 -23.73
CA MET A 1 15.34 -45.79 -22.25
C MET A 1 15.29 -44.31 -21.87
N ILE A 2 14.14 -43.77 -21.47
CA ILE A 2 14.06 -42.38 -20.99
C ILE A 2 14.80 -42.32 -19.66
N ASN A 3 15.88 -41.55 -19.59
CA ASN A 3 16.65 -41.36 -18.36
C ASN A 3 15.73 -40.71 -17.30
N LYS A 4 15.74 -41.23 -16.06
CA LYS A 4 14.95 -40.71 -14.93
C LYS A 4 15.10 -39.20 -14.75
N LEU A 5 16.27 -38.64 -15.07
CA LEU A 5 16.52 -37.19 -15.07
C LEU A 5 15.68 -36.42 -16.10
N LYS A 6 15.48 -36.97 -17.30
CA LYS A 6 14.63 -36.34 -18.35
C LYS A 6 13.15 -36.39 -17.98
N LEU A 7 12.71 -37.45 -17.31
CA LEU A 7 11.35 -37.57 -16.80
C LEU A 7 11.09 -36.57 -15.67
N LEU A 8 12.06 -36.39 -14.76
CA LEU A 8 12.00 -35.40 -13.69
C LEU A 8 11.93 -33.96 -14.23
N ILE A 9 12.78 -33.63 -15.22
CA ILE A 9 12.77 -32.30 -15.87
C ILE A 9 11.44 -32.04 -16.57
N LEU A 10 10.89 -33.03 -17.28
CA LEU A 10 9.57 -32.92 -17.91
C LEU A 10 8.47 -32.69 -16.85
N PHE A 11 8.53 -33.40 -15.73
CA PHE A 11 7.53 -33.27 -14.67
C PHE A 11 7.58 -31.89 -14.00
N VAL A 12 8.78 -31.39 -13.69
CA VAL A 12 8.98 -30.02 -13.17
C VAL A 12 8.50 -28.98 -14.17
N PHE A 13 8.80 -29.14 -15.45
CA PHE A 13 8.36 -28.22 -16.50
C PHE A 13 6.82 -28.21 -16.65
N CYS A 14 6.17 -29.37 -16.63
CA CYS A 14 4.71 -29.46 -16.65
C CYS A 14 4.07 -28.83 -15.40
N TRP A 15 4.67 -28.99 -14.22
CA TRP A 15 4.19 -28.36 -12.99
C TRP A 15 4.27 -26.83 -13.08
N LEU A 16 5.42 -26.30 -13.52
CA LEU A 16 5.61 -24.85 -13.72
C LEU A 16 4.62 -24.25 -14.74
N LEU A 17 4.30 -24.98 -15.81
CA LEU A 17 3.35 -24.53 -16.82
C LEU A 17 1.91 -24.50 -16.28
N VAL A 18 1.49 -25.50 -15.51
CA VAL A 18 0.16 -25.53 -14.89
C VAL A 18 0.01 -24.40 -13.87
N ASP A 19 1.03 -24.14 -13.06
CA ASP A 19 1.03 -23.03 -12.11
C ASP A 19 0.97 -21.66 -12.81
N ALA A 20 1.69 -21.48 -13.91
CA ALA A 20 1.66 -20.24 -14.69
C ALA A 20 0.28 -19.99 -15.34
N GLU A 21 -0.34 -21.01 -15.93
CA GLU A 21 -1.67 -20.91 -16.53
C GLU A 21 -2.75 -20.61 -15.46
N ALA A 22 -2.70 -21.28 -14.31
CA ALA A 22 -3.62 -21.05 -13.20
C ALA A 22 -3.49 -19.64 -12.61
N GLN A 23 -2.26 -19.15 -12.46
CA GLN A 23 -2.00 -17.77 -12.02
C GLN A 23 -2.48 -16.73 -13.05
N SER A 24 -2.32 -17.03 -14.34
CA SER A 24 -2.83 -16.20 -15.44
C SER A 24 -4.36 -16.13 -15.43
N GLU A 25 -5.05 -17.27 -15.28
CA GLU A 25 -6.51 -17.30 -15.20
C GLU A 25 -7.05 -16.60 -13.95
N TYR A 26 -6.42 -16.81 -12.79
CA TYR A 26 -6.76 -16.12 -11.55
C TYR A 26 -6.64 -14.60 -11.71
N THR A 27 -5.49 -14.12 -12.21
CA THR A 27 -5.22 -12.69 -12.43
C THR A 27 -6.23 -12.09 -13.41
N ARG A 28 -6.51 -12.80 -14.51
CA ARG A 28 -7.51 -12.40 -15.50
C ARG A 28 -8.90 -12.22 -14.89
N ARG A 29 -9.37 -13.18 -14.09
CA ARG A 29 -10.70 -13.08 -13.44
C ARG A 29 -10.78 -11.89 -12.49
N LYS A 30 -9.76 -11.72 -11.63
CA LYS A 30 -9.65 -10.58 -10.72
C LYS A 30 -9.63 -9.25 -11.46
N ALA A 31 -8.90 -9.16 -12.58
CA ALA A 31 -8.86 -7.98 -13.42
C ALA A 31 -10.22 -7.63 -14.02
N TYR A 32 -10.94 -8.61 -14.56
CA TYR A 32 -12.30 -8.38 -15.09
C TYR A 32 -13.28 -7.94 -14.00
N ASP A 33 -13.25 -8.57 -12.82
CA ASP A 33 -14.12 -8.20 -11.72
C ASP A 33 -13.84 -6.78 -11.21
N LEU A 34 -12.56 -6.42 -11.06
CA LEU A 34 -12.15 -5.08 -10.66
C LEU A 34 -12.60 -4.03 -11.68
N ALA A 35 -12.27 -4.22 -12.97
CA ALA A 35 -12.64 -3.29 -14.02
C ALA A 35 -14.17 -3.11 -14.11
N ARG A 36 -14.93 -4.22 -14.09
CA ARG A 36 -16.40 -4.19 -14.15
C ARG A 36 -17.03 -3.43 -12.97
N THR A 37 -16.60 -3.74 -11.75
CA THR A 37 -17.17 -3.12 -10.54
C THR A 37 -16.74 -1.66 -10.39
N TRP A 38 -15.52 -1.31 -10.82
CA TRP A 38 -15.06 0.06 -10.88
C TRP A 38 -15.85 0.89 -11.89
N GLU A 39 -16.06 0.39 -13.11
CA GLU A 39 -16.90 1.08 -14.10
C GLU A 39 -18.34 1.26 -13.61
N ALA A 40 -18.93 0.26 -12.95
CA ALA A 40 -20.25 0.37 -12.35
C ALA A 40 -20.30 1.49 -11.29
N LEU A 41 -19.29 1.55 -10.41
CA LEU A 41 -19.20 2.53 -9.33
C LEU A 41 -19.19 3.98 -9.82
N LYS A 42 -18.67 4.25 -11.04
CA LYS A 42 -18.69 5.60 -11.64
C LYS A 42 -20.10 6.15 -11.85
N SER A 43 -21.10 5.28 -11.97
CA SER A 43 -22.50 5.65 -12.23
C SER A 43 -23.48 5.24 -11.13
N ASP A 44 -23.09 4.32 -10.25
CA ASP A 44 -23.89 3.84 -9.12
C ASP A 44 -23.10 4.00 -7.81
N SER A 45 -23.52 4.94 -6.96
CA SER A 45 -22.93 5.20 -5.65
C SER A 45 -23.62 4.44 -4.50
N SER A 46 -24.49 3.48 -4.81
CA SER A 46 -25.21 2.69 -3.81
C SER A 46 -24.26 1.90 -2.91
N ALA A 47 -24.74 1.54 -1.72
CA ALA A 47 -24.00 0.68 -0.81
C ALA A 47 -23.64 -0.67 -1.46
N SER A 48 -24.50 -1.20 -2.33
CA SER A 48 -24.24 -2.46 -3.05
C SER A 48 -23.08 -2.32 -4.02
N ALA A 49 -23.05 -1.24 -4.82
CA ALA A 49 -21.96 -1.00 -5.77
C ALA A 49 -20.62 -0.75 -5.06
N GLN A 50 -20.63 0.03 -3.97
CA GLN A 50 -19.44 0.26 -3.15
C GLN A 50 -18.89 -1.04 -2.54
N ASN A 51 -19.74 -1.92 -2.00
CA ASN A 51 -19.30 -3.20 -1.44
C ASN A 51 -18.81 -4.16 -2.54
N ALA A 52 -19.48 -4.22 -3.69
CA ALA A 52 -19.02 -5.04 -4.82
C ALA A 52 -17.64 -4.60 -5.34
N PHE A 53 -17.40 -3.30 -5.45
CA PHE A 53 -16.09 -2.76 -5.79
C PHE A 53 -15.05 -3.05 -4.70
N PHE A 54 -15.41 -2.87 -3.42
CA PHE A 54 -14.53 -3.19 -2.31
C PHE A 54 -14.09 -4.67 -2.31
N GLU A 55 -15.02 -5.60 -2.57
CA GLU A 55 -14.75 -7.03 -2.66
C GLU A 55 -13.85 -7.39 -3.85
N ALA A 56 -14.06 -6.71 -4.99
CA ALA A 56 -13.24 -6.89 -6.18
C ALA A 56 -11.85 -6.25 -6.05
N PHE A 57 -11.71 -5.19 -5.24
CA PHE A 57 -10.43 -4.53 -5.01
C PHE A 57 -9.41 -5.52 -4.42
N PRO A 58 -8.16 -5.57 -4.94
CA PRO A 58 -7.14 -6.52 -4.49
C PRO A 58 -6.92 -6.51 -2.97
N GLU A 59 -6.65 -7.70 -2.41
CA GLU A 59 -6.42 -7.89 -0.96
C GLU A 59 -4.98 -7.54 -0.56
N THR A 60 -4.03 -7.65 -1.49
CA THR A 60 -2.61 -7.40 -1.26
C THR A 60 -2.05 -6.48 -2.33
N TRP A 61 -0.98 -5.75 -2.00
CA TRP A 61 -0.35 -4.85 -2.96
C TRP A 61 0.22 -5.61 -4.17
N THR A 62 0.81 -6.80 -3.94
CA THR A 62 1.31 -7.65 -5.02
C THR A 62 0.20 -8.05 -6.00
N ASP A 63 -0.99 -8.40 -5.49
CA ASP A 63 -2.13 -8.70 -6.36
C ASP A 63 -2.62 -7.45 -7.08
N PHE A 64 -2.58 -6.27 -6.44
CA PHE A 64 -2.90 -5.00 -7.09
C PHE A 64 -1.98 -4.72 -8.27
N VAL A 65 -0.66 -4.85 -8.09
CA VAL A 65 0.32 -4.66 -9.17
C VAL A 65 0.03 -5.63 -10.32
N ARG A 66 -0.14 -6.93 -10.04
CA ARG A 66 -0.43 -7.94 -11.08
C ARG A 66 -1.71 -7.63 -11.87
N VAL A 67 -2.78 -7.28 -11.17
CA VAL A 67 -4.07 -6.97 -11.80
C VAL A 67 -3.97 -5.68 -12.61
N SER A 68 -3.32 -4.64 -12.08
CA SER A 68 -3.11 -3.37 -12.77
C SER A 68 -2.26 -3.56 -14.03
N ASP A 69 -1.18 -4.34 -13.95
CA ASP A 69 -0.32 -4.67 -15.09
C ASP A 69 -1.08 -5.41 -16.18
N TYR A 70 -1.94 -6.37 -15.80
CA TYR A 70 -2.79 -7.08 -16.74
C TYR A 70 -3.77 -6.13 -17.46
N LEU A 71 -4.41 -5.22 -16.72
CA LEU A 71 -5.34 -4.24 -17.28
C LEU A 71 -4.63 -3.22 -18.20
N ASN A 72 -3.42 -2.79 -17.83
CA ASN A 72 -2.58 -1.91 -18.64
C ASN A 72 -2.17 -2.59 -19.97
N GLN A 73 -1.78 -3.86 -19.94
CA GLN A 73 -1.37 -4.61 -21.13
C GLN A 73 -2.54 -4.97 -22.05
N GLY A 74 -3.74 -5.17 -21.47
CA GLY A 74 -4.94 -5.57 -22.19
C GLY A 74 -5.56 -4.49 -23.09
N GLY A 75 -5.02 -3.27 -23.10
CA GLY A 75 -5.52 -2.17 -23.93
C GLY A 75 -6.94 -1.73 -23.56
N SER A 76 -7.38 -1.93 -22.31
CA SER A 76 -8.65 -1.38 -21.84
C SER A 76 -8.51 0.14 -21.80
N GLY A 77 -8.97 0.81 -22.87
CA GLY A 77 -8.84 2.25 -23.12
C GLY A 77 -9.60 3.17 -22.15
N GLY A 78 -9.79 2.74 -20.91
CA GLY A 78 -10.36 3.50 -19.81
C GLY A 78 -9.87 3.06 -18.43
N TRP A 79 -8.93 2.11 -18.33
CA TRP A 79 -8.30 1.78 -17.04
C TRP A 79 -7.36 2.90 -16.61
N ASP A 80 -7.65 3.46 -15.45
CA ASP A 80 -6.81 4.43 -14.77
C ASP A 80 -6.61 3.94 -13.34
N CYS A 81 -5.40 3.46 -13.06
CA CYS A 81 -5.06 2.92 -11.75
C CYS A 81 -5.13 3.99 -10.64
N MET A 82 -4.86 5.26 -10.94
CA MET A 82 -4.88 6.35 -9.98
C MET A 82 -6.33 6.68 -9.60
N ASP A 83 -7.23 6.76 -10.57
CA ASP A 83 -8.66 6.97 -10.32
C ASP A 83 -9.29 5.75 -9.60
N CYS A 84 -8.85 4.53 -9.92
CA CYS A 84 -9.27 3.33 -9.21
C CYS A 84 -8.83 3.35 -7.72
N ILE A 85 -7.59 3.79 -7.44
CA ILE A 85 -7.10 3.96 -6.06
C ILE A 85 -7.88 5.07 -5.34
N ASN A 86 -8.15 6.19 -5.99
CA ASN A 86 -8.94 7.28 -5.41
C ASN A 86 -10.36 6.84 -5.04
N ALA A 87 -11.00 6.03 -5.91
CA ALA A 87 -12.30 5.42 -5.64
C ALA A 87 -12.26 4.49 -4.42
N PHE A 88 -11.19 3.71 -4.24
CA PHE A 88 -10.98 2.90 -3.03
C PHE A 88 -10.90 3.76 -1.77
N GLY A 89 -10.36 4.97 -1.84
CA GLY A 89 -10.36 5.92 -0.73
C GLY A 89 -11.76 6.38 -0.28
N HIS A 90 -12.78 6.27 -1.13
CA HIS A 90 -14.08 6.93 -0.93
C HIS A 90 -15.25 5.93 -0.94
N LEU A 91 -15.25 5.02 0.04
CA LEU A 91 -16.28 3.98 0.20
C LEU A 91 -17.01 4.11 1.56
N PRO A 92 -17.86 5.14 1.76
CA PRO A 92 -18.52 5.40 3.04
C PRO A 92 -19.53 4.31 3.47
N ALA A 93 -20.05 3.52 2.53
CA ALA A 93 -21.01 2.45 2.84
C ALA A 93 -20.35 1.12 3.25
N VAL A 94 -19.02 1.01 3.11
CA VAL A 94 -18.27 -0.19 3.47
C VAL A 94 -18.01 -0.21 4.98
N ASN A 95 -18.07 -1.39 5.57
CA ASN A 95 -17.77 -1.58 6.99
C ASN A 95 -16.33 -1.14 7.31
N ASP A 96 -16.15 -0.24 8.28
CA ASP A 96 -14.83 0.31 8.62
C ASP A 96 -13.81 -0.75 9.03
N THR A 97 -14.22 -1.81 9.74
CA THR A 97 -13.30 -2.87 10.15
C THR A 97 -12.79 -3.65 8.94
N ALA A 98 -13.69 -4.06 8.04
CA ALA A 98 -13.29 -4.73 6.80
C ALA A 98 -12.38 -3.83 5.95
N TYR A 99 -12.75 -2.55 5.83
CA TYR A 99 -11.97 -1.55 5.11
C TYR A 99 -10.55 -1.40 5.68
N CYS A 100 -10.43 -1.23 7.00
CA CYS A 100 -9.14 -1.07 7.67
C CYS A 100 -8.26 -2.33 7.58
N ILE A 101 -8.84 -3.53 7.57
CA ILE A 101 -8.09 -4.77 7.33
C ILE A 101 -7.46 -4.74 5.94
N LYS A 102 -8.25 -4.47 4.89
CA LYS A 102 -7.75 -4.40 3.52
C LYS A 102 -6.72 -3.29 3.34
N LEU A 103 -6.97 -2.12 3.92
CA LEU A 103 -6.03 -0.99 3.93
C LEU A 103 -4.69 -1.39 4.57
N LEU A 104 -4.70 -2.10 5.70
CA LEU A 104 -3.49 -2.56 6.38
C LEU A 104 -2.74 -3.61 5.54
N MET A 105 -3.45 -4.56 4.93
CA MET A 105 -2.84 -5.60 4.09
C MET A 105 -2.18 -5.02 2.84
N LEU A 106 -2.83 -4.05 2.18
CA LEU A 106 -2.27 -3.33 1.05
C LEU A 106 -1.01 -2.53 1.49
N SER A 107 -1.12 -1.71 2.53
CA SER A 107 0.00 -0.89 3.02
C SER A 107 1.20 -1.70 3.47
N SER A 108 0.99 -2.85 4.11
CA SER A 108 2.08 -3.71 4.60
C SER A 108 2.83 -4.44 3.48
N GLY A 109 2.29 -4.48 2.26
CA GLY A 109 2.92 -5.08 1.09
C GLY A 109 3.40 -4.07 0.06
N ALA A 110 3.18 -2.78 0.28
CA ALA A 110 3.52 -1.73 -0.66
C ALA A 110 4.92 -1.16 -0.38
N ASP A 111 5.71 -1.04 -1.44
CA ASP A 111 6.93 -0.24 -1.43
C ASP A 111 6.60 1.12 -2.03
N TYR A 112 6.98 2.19 -1.34
CA TYR A 112 6.76 3.54 -1.82
C TYR A 112 7.61 3.81 -3.06
N ASP A 113 6.98 4.34 -4.10
CA ASP A 113 7.59 4.76 -5.36
C ASP A 113 6.68 5.81 -6.03
N ALA A 114 7.06 6.30 -7.21
CA ALA A 114 6.19 7.12 -8.04
C ALA A 114 4.91 6.38 -8.47
N ASP A 115 3.90 7.14 -8.88
CA ASP A 115 2.61 6.66 -9.41
C ASP A 115 1.76 5.93 -8.36
N ALA A 116 1.30 4.70 -8.66
CA ALA A 116 0.29 4.01 -7.86
C ALA A 116 0.60 3.91 -6.35
N PRO A 117 1.83 3.55 -5.90
CA PRO A 117 2.17 3.58 -4.48
C PRO A 117 2.02 4.96 -3.84
N ASN A 118 2.44 6.03 -4.53
CA ASN A 118 2.29 7.40 -4.02
C ASN A 118 0.82 7.80 -3.87
N TYR A 119 -0.02 7.49 -4.86
CA TYR A 119 -1.47 7.75 -4.79
C TYR A 119 -2.13 6.96 -3.66
N PHE A 120 -1.76 5.69 -3.51
CA PHE A 120 -2.28 4.85 -2.43
C PHE A 120 -1.83 5.34 -1.05
N GLN A 121 -0.60 5.84 -0.92
CA GLN A 121 -0.13 6.45 0.32
C GLN A 121 -0.94 7.73 0.65
N GLY A 122 -1.28 8.54 -0.34
CA GLY A 122 -2.18 9.69 -0.16
C GLY A 122 -3.55 9.28 0.36
N VAL A 123 -4.14 8.20 -0.19
CA VAL A 123 -5.38 7.61 0.34
C VAL A 123 -5.18 7.16 1.78
N LEU A 124 -4.12 6.41 2.10
CA LEU A 124 -3.81 5.98 3.46
C LEU A 124 -3.74 7.16 4.44
N HIS A 125 -3.00 8.22 4.11
CA HIS A 125 -2.90 9.42 4.95
C HIS A 125 -4.23 10.11 5.15
N SER A 126 -5.05 10.23 4.10
CA SER A 126 -6.40 10.77 4.19
C SER A 126 -7.28 9.94 5.14
N GLN A 127 -7.25 8.61 5.02
CA GLN A 127 -8.03 7.69 5.87
C GLN A 127 -7.57 7.68 7.33
N MET A 128 -6.31 8.05 7.59
CA MET A 128 -5.76 8.23 8.93
C MET A 128 -5.89 9.68 9.46
N GLU A 129 -6.58 10.55 8.71
CA GLU A 129 -6.78 11.96 9.04
C GLU A 129 -5.44 12.65 9.34
N SER A 130 -4.42 12.35 8.52
CA SER A 130 -3.06 12.88 8.68
C SER A 130 -3.05 14.40 8.55
N ILE A 131 -2.34 15.05 9.47
CA ILE A 131 -2.20 16.52 9.46
C ILE A 131 -1.02 17.00 8.61
N MET A 132 -0.33 16.11 7.90
CA MET A 132 0.85 16.48 7.11
C MET A 132 0.57 17.54 6.03
N TYR A 133 -0.68 17.69 5.61
CA TYR A 133 -1.08 18.69 4.62
C TYR A 133 -1.60 19.99 5.25
N TRP A 134 -1.64 20.10 6.58
CA TRP A 134 -2.19 21.25 7.30
C TRP A 134 -1.04 22.14 7.76
N GLU A 135 -0.64 23.09 6.91
CA GLU A 135 0.57 23.88 7.15
C GLU A 135 0.49 24.85 8.35
N ASN A 136 -0.69 25.10 8.94
CA ASN A 136 -0.85 26.18 9.93
C ASN A 136 -1.85 25.94 11.07
N GLU A 137 -2.42 24.74 11.25
CA GLU A 137 -3.39 24.51 12.33
C GLU A 137 -2.71 24.02 13.61
N LEU A 138 -2.85 24.81 14.67
CA LEU A 138 -2.70 24.33 16.05
C LEU A 138 -3.65 23.15 16.22
N VAL A 139 -3.09 21.95 16.39
CA VAL A 139 -3.83 20.70 16.63
C VAL A 139 -4.62 20.85 17.92
N SER A 140 -5.84 21.35 17.83
CA SER A 140 -6.70 21.64 18.98
C SER A 140 -7.51 20.40 19.40
N ASP A 141 -7.75 19.47 18.47
CA ASP A 141 -8.34 18.17 18.75
C ASP A 141 -7.33 17.04 18.44
N MET A 142 -6.80 16.42 19.49
CA MET A 142 -5.97 15.23 19.42
C MET A 142 -6.81 13.99 19.73
N SER A 143 -7.88 13.77 18.96
CA SER A 143 -8.64 12.53 18.99
C SER A 143 -8.38 11.73 17.72
N ALA A 144 -8.27 10.42 17.87
CA ALA A 144 -8.20 9.54 16.72
C ALA A 144 -9.59 9.44 16.09
N GLY A 145 -9.69 9.51 14.77
CA GLY A 145 -10.90 9.11 14.06
C GLY A 145 -11.24 7.63 14.28
N LYS A 146 -12.45 7.23 13.89
CA LYS A 146 -12.91 5.83 14.04
C LYS A 146 -12.01 4.83 13.32
N ARG A 147 -11.61 5.12 12.07
CA ARG A 147 -10.74 4.24 11.26
C ARG A 147 -9.34 4.14 11.83
N LEU A 148 -8.78 5.26 12.30
CA LEU A 148 -7.46 5.27 12.96
C LEU A 148 -7.44 4.40 14.22
N ARG A 149 -8.48 4.48 15.07
CA ARG A 149 -8.60 3.58 16.24
C ARG A 149 -8.64 2.10 15.85
N ILE A 150 -9.36 1.76 14.78
CA ILE A 150 -9.41 0.39 14.26
C ILE A 150 -8.02 -0.05 13.78
N VAL A 151 -7.31 0.80 13.05
CA VAL A 151 -5.94 0.50 12.59
C VAL A 151 -4.98 0.28 13.75
N PHE A 152 -5.02 1.11 14.81
CA PHE A 152 -4.21 0.89 16.01
C PHE A 152 -4.52 -0.45 16.67
N TYR A 153 -5.80 -0.78 16.81
CA TYR A 153 -6.21 -2.07 17.33
C TYR A 153 -5.66 -3.22 16.48
N LEU A 154 -5.80 -3.17 15.16
CA LEU A 154 -5.30 -4.21 14.25
C LEU A 154 -3.78 -4.34 14.32
N LEU A 155 -3.04 -3.22 14.33
CA LEU A 155 -1.57 -3.22 14.47
C LEU A 155 -1.12 -3.83 15.79
N SER A 156 -1.84 -3.58 16.90
CA SER A 156 -1.54 -4.20 18.20
C SER A 156 -1.67 -5.73 18.22
N LYS A 157 -2.35 -6.30 17.22
CA LYS A 157 -2.52 -7.74 17.03
C LYS A 157 -1.65 -8.31 15.91
N ALA A 158 -1.04 -7.44 15.10
CA ALA A 158 -0.19 -7.84 13.99
C ALA A 158 1.19 -8.30 14.48
N LEU A 159 1.89 -9.06 13.64
CA LEU A 159 3.29 -9.41 13.90
C LEU A 159 4.15 -8.14 13.89
N PRO A 160 5.25 -8.08 14.65
CA PRO A 160 6.16 -6.93 14.64
C PRO A 160 6.67 -6.57 13.24
N SER A 161 6.85 -7.57 12.36
CA SER A 161 7.21 -7.36 10.96
C SER A 161 6.15 -6.59 10.18
N ASP A 162 4.87 -6.90 10.39
CA ASP A 162 3.76 -6.27 9.67
C ASP A 162 3.53 -4.85 10.20
N GLN A 163 3.69 -4.66 11.52
CA GLN A 163 3.71 -3.32 12.11
C GLN A 163 4.80 -2.45 11.47
N MET A 164 6.03 -2.96 11.35
CA MET A 164 7.13 -2.24 10.73
C MET A 164 6.85 -1.94 9.26
N ARG A 165 6.35 -2.90 8.48
CA ARG A 165 6.03 -2.68 7.05
C ARG A 165 4.95 -1.64 6.84
N PHE A 166 3.88 -1.70 7.64
CA PHE A 166 2.83 -0.67 7.62
C PHE A 166 3.42 0.71 7.87
N TRP A 167 4.20 0.87 8.95
CA TRP A 167 4.78 2.16 9.30
C TRP A 167 5.85 2.61 8.30
N GLN A 168 6.63 1.69 7.76
CA GLN A 168 7.58 1.96 6.67
C GLN A 168 6.84 2.62 5.51
N PHE A 169 5.76 2.01 5.03
CA PHE A 169 4.99 2.58 3.92
C PHE A 169 4.33 3.91 4.32
N TYR A 170 3.76 4.02 5.51
CA TYR A 170 3.13 5.26 6.00
C TYR A 170 4.11 6.45 6.05
N TRP A 171 5.35 6.21 6.47
CA TRP A 171 6.36 7.27 6.64
C TRP A 171 7.27 7.50 5.44
N SER A 172 7.21 6.62 4.45
CA SER A 172 8.09 6.67 3.29
C SER A 172 7.94 7.99 2.53
N SER A 173 9.07 8.64 2.25
CA SER A 173 9.13 9.74 1.30
C SER A 173 10.45 9.71 0.55
N MET A 174 10.48 10.31 -0.64
CA MET A 174 11.66 10.25 -1.53
C MET A 174 12.86 10.94 -0.90
N TYR A 175 14.02 10.31 -1.03
CA TYR A 175 15.33 10.92 -0.81
C TYR A 175 15.74 11.66 -2.09
N PHE A 176 16.02 12.96 -1.98
CA PHE A 176 16.59 13.74 -3.07
C PHE A 176 18.06 14.06 -2.75
N TYR A 177 18.99 13.72 -3.65
CA TYR A 177 20.41 14.05 -3.42
C TYR A 177 20.64 15.56 -3.43
N GLU A 178 19.87 16.31 -4.24
CA GLU A 178 20.05 17.74 -4.44
C GLU A 178 19.77 18.58 -3.18
N ASP A 179 18.96 18.08 -2.25
CA ASP A 179 18.68 18.74 -0.97
C ASP A 179 19.39 18.08 0.23
N GLY A 180 20.28 17.12 -0.04
CA GLY A 180 21.02 16.38 0.99
C GLY A 180 20.15 15.37 1.75
N GLY A 181 19.02 14.95 1.19
CA GLY A 181 18.06 14.07 1.86
C GLY A 181 17.27 14.79 2.93
N SER A 182 16.95 16.06 2.72
CA SER A 182 16.26 16.88 3.71
C SER A 182 14.91 16.24 4.05
N PRO A 183 14.66 15.84 5.32
CA PRO A 183 13.43 15.16 5.67
C PRO A 183 12.23 16.07 5.40
N ASN A 184 11.13 15.50 4.91
CA ASN A 184 9.90 16.26 4.74
C ASN A 184 9.42 16.77 6.12
N THR A 185 9.57 18.08 6.35
CA THR A 185 9.31 18.71 7.66
C THR A 185 7.84 18.58 8.08
N LYS A 186 6.94 18.35 7.12
CA LYS A 186 5.51 18.08 7.33
C LYS A 186 5.26 16.83 8.17
N TYR A 187 6.14 15.84 8.08
CA TYR A 187 6.00 14.58 8.79
C TYR A 187 6.33 14.71 10.29
N LYS A 188 7.04 15.76 10.70
CA LYS A 188 7.43 15.95 12.12
C LYS A 188 6.22 16.19 13.02
N ALA A 189 5.29 17.03 12.58
CA ALA A 189 4.05 17.31 13.32
C ALA A 189 3.19 16.04 13.40
N GLU A 190 3.06 15.33 12.28
CA GLU A 190 2.30 14.08 12.20
C GLU A 190 2.91 12.96 13.05
N SER A 191 4.24 12.81 13.08
CA SER A 191 4.93 11.85 13.95
C SER A 191 4.64 12.13 15.43
N ARG A 192 4.68 13.40 15.84
CA ARG A 192 4.31 13.80 17.19
C ARG A 192 2.83 13.50 17.49
N ARG A 193 1.94 13.79 16.55
CA ARG A 193 0.50 13.48 16.67
C ARG A 193 0.29 11.98 16.86
N MET A 194 0.89 11.15 16.01
CA MET A 194 0.78 9.69 16.06
C MET A 194 1.27 9.11 17.39
N ARG A 195 2.41 9.58 17.91
CA ARG A 195 2.88 9.19 19.24
C ARG A 195 1.83 9.46 20.31
N ILE A 196 1.32 10.69 20.37
CA ILE A 196 0.33 11.09 21.39
C ILE A 196 -0.95 10.26 21.26
N LEU A 197 -1.42 10.02 20.03
CA LEU A 197 -2.63 9.23 19.79
C LEU A 197 -2.44 7.77 20.20
N LEU A 198 -1.31 7.14 19.86
CA LEU A 198 -1.00 5.78 20.30
C LEU A 198 -0.97 5.65 21.83
N GLU A 199 -0.30 6.57 22.51
CA GLU A 199 -0.23 6.59 23.97
C GLU A 199 -1.62 6.79 24.61
N LYS A 200 -2.40 7.75 24.09
CA LYS A 200 -3.75 8.08 24.59
C LYS A 200 -4.75 6.95 24.38
N GLU A 201 -4.66 6.24 23.26
CA GLU A 201 -5.54 5.11 22.92
C GLU A 201 -5.09 3.78 23.55
N GLY A 202 -3.99 3.79 24.34
CA GLY A 202 -3.52 2.62 25.09
C GLY A 202 -2.61 1.66 24.32
N TYR A 203 -1.98 2.13 23.24
CA TYR A 203 -1.10 1.37 22.35
C TYR A 203 0.35 1.89 22.39
N ALA A 204 0.85 2.20 23.59
CA ALA A 204 2.20 2.74 23.79
C ALA A 204 3.32 1.78 23.32
N ASP A 205 3.05 0.48 23.27
CA ASP A 205 3.93 -0.55 22.75
C ASP A 205 4.21 -0.42 21.24
N LEU A 206 3.29 0.20 20.48
CA LEU A 206 3.47 0.45 19.04
C LEU A 206 4.37 1.66 18.73
N VAL A 207 4.65 2.52 19.72
CA VAL A 207 5.36 3.79 19.52
C VAL A 207 6.78 3.55 18.99
N GLU A 208 7.51 2.58 19.55
CA GLU A 208 8.90 2.33 19.15
C GLU A 208 9.02 1.93 17.67
N THR A 209 8.17 1.01 17.22
CA THR A 209 8.13 0.57 15.81
C THR A 209 7.75 1.73 14.89
N MET A 210 6.72 2.50 15.26
CA MET A 210 6.27 3.66 14.50
C MET A 210 7.38 4.71 14.32
N GLU A 211 8.07 5.07 15.41
CA GLU A 211 9.12 6.09 15.37
C GLU A 211 10.39 5.61 14.70
N THR A 212 10.70 4.33 14.83
CA THR A 212 11.81 3.70 14.11
C THR A 212 11.56 3.82 12.61
N ALA A 213 10.37 3.43 12.14
CA ALA A 213 10.02 3.58 10.74
C ALA A 213 10.07 5.05 10.27
N TYR A 214 9.53 5.99 11.06
CA TYR A 214 9.62 7.42 10.75
C TYR A 214 11.06 7.87 10.55
N ARG A 215 11.98 7.46 11.43
CA ARG A 215 13.39 7.85 11.39
C ARG A 215 14.12 7.35 10.14
N TYR A 216 13.79 6.15 9.68
CA TYR A 216 14.51 5.50 8.60
C TYR A 216 13.90 5.72 7.21
N PHE A 217 12.58 5.92 7.12
CA PHE A 217 11.88 5.96 5.83
C PHE A 217 11.39 7.36 5.43
N ASN A 218 11.27 8.31 6.36
CA ASN A 218 11.01 9.70 5.99
C ASN A 218 12.25 10.33 5.35
N GLY A 219 12.19 10.55 4.03
CA GLY A 219 13.32 10.93 3.19
C GLY A 219 14.31 9.79 3.00
N GLY A 220 13.90 8.54 3.24
CA GLY A 220 14.80 7.37 3.19
C GLY A 220 14.62 6.51 1.95
N VAL A 221 13.66 6.83 1.08
CA VAL A 221 13.32 6.01 -0.09
C VAL A 221 14.01 6.56 -1.33
N MET A 222 14.94 5.77 -1.89
CA MET A 222 15.53 6.04 -3.20
C MET A 222 14.55 5.62 -4.30
N PHE A 223 14.45 6.41 -5.37
CA PHE A 223 13.70 6.02 -6.56
C PHE A 223 14.25 4.70 -7.12
N LEU A 224 13.41 3.77 -7.55
CA LEU A 224 13.86 2.43 -7.97
C LEU A 224 14.84 2.45 -9.17
N SER A 225 14.78 3.49 -10.01
CA SER A 225 15.72 3.73 -11.12
C SER A 225 17.04 4.39 -10.71
N THR A 226 17.21 4.78 -9.45
CA THR A 226 18.43 5.44 -8.97
C THR A 226 19.44 4.41 -8.49
N ASP A 227 20.66 4.48 -9.03
CA ASP A 227 21.76 3.62 -8.59
C ASP A 227 22.03 3.80 -7.09
N ARG A 228 21.77 2.76 -6.31
CA ARG A 228 21.94 2.75 -4.84
C ARG A 228 23.40 2.87 -4.40
N PHE A 229 24.33 2.60 -5.31
CA PHE A 229 25.77 2.59 -5.06
C PHE A 229 26.50 3.30 -6.19
N VAL A 230 26.75 4.60 -6.05
CA VAL A 230 27.78 5.27 -6.85
C VAL A 230 29.12 4.85 -6.26
N PHE A 231 29.72 3.80 -6.82
CA PHE A 231 31.12 3.50 -6.51
C PHE A 231 31.97 4.67 -7.00
N PRO A 232 32.75 5.35 -6.14
CA PRO A 232 33.71 6.32 -6.62
C PRO A 232 34.64 5.60 -7.59
N ALA A 233 34.77 6.14 -8.80
CA ALA A 233 35.67 5.65 -9.84
C ALA A 233 37.14 5.91 -9.47
N SER A 234 37.57 5.46 -8.28
CA SER A 234 38.95 5.49 -7.80
C SER A 234 39.08 4.75 -6.47
N VAL A 235 38.76 3.45 -6.46
CA VAL A 235 39.45 2.51 -5.57
C VAL A 235 40.28 1.59 -6.46
N LYS A 236 41.49 2.04 -6.75
CA LYS A 236 42.60 1.19 -7.19
C LYS A 236 43.55 1.02 -6.01
#